data_AF-A0A9E6DVR5-F1
#
_entry.id   AF-A0A9E6DVR5-F1
#
_cell.length_a   1.000
_cell.length_b   1.000
_cell.length_c   1.000
_cell.angle_alpha   90.00
_cell.angle_beta   90.00
_cell.angle_gamma   90.00
#
_symmetry.space_group_name_H-M   'P 1'
#
loop_
_entity.id
_entity.type
_entity.pdbx_description
1 polymer ?
#
loop_
_entity_poly.entity_id
_entity_poly.type
_entity_poly.pdbx_seq_one_letter_code
_entity_poly.pdbx_strand_id
1 'polypeptide(L)'
;MSKKIYSESELVEGLTPYNTHANELASASLTEMGLKASESDYTTALKRIEALLDAELNTPEGDELEKLISFVEEYEDEHHPI
;
A
#
# COMPACT_ATOMS: atom_id res chain seq x y z
N MET A 1 56.84 7.40 27.22
CA MET A 1 56.87 6.01 26.74
C MET A 1 55.46 5.62 26.31
N SER A 2 55.25 5.46 25.01
CA SER A 2 53.99 5.02 24.42
C SER A 2 54.06 3.51 24.19
N LYS A 3 53.08 2.74 24.67
CA LYS A 3 52.88 1.37 24.23
C LYS A 3 51.65 1.37 23.31
N LYS A 4 51.93 1.13 22.04
CA LYS A 4 50.96 0.79 20.98
C LYS A 4 50.17 -0.45 21.40
N ILE A 5 48.90 -0.49 21.00
CA ILE A 5 48.42 -1.50 20.05
C ILE A 5 47.34 -0.87 19.18
N TYR A 6 47.66 -0.71 17.90
CA TYR A 6 46.71 -0.51 16.82
C TYR A 6 46.51 -1.88 16.16
N SER A 7 45.28 -2.37 16.15
CA SER A 7 44.71 -3.43 15.29
C SER A 7 43.20 -3.23 15.43
N GLU A 8 42.37 -3.08 14.43
CA GLU A 8 42.51 -3.09 12.98
C GLU A 8 41.54 -2.00 12.48
N SER A 9 42.06 -1.05 11.70
CA SER A 9 41.25 -0.41 10.68
C SER A 9 41.01 -1.46 9.60
N GLU A 10 39.75 -1.80 9.36
CA GLU A 10 39.16 -2.14 8.05
C GLU A 10 37.99 -3.10 8.25
N LEU A 11 36.83 -2.53 8.56
CA LEU A 11 35.67 -2.65 7.69
C LEU A 11 34.68 -1.57 8.13
N VAL A 12 34.90 -0.39 7.56
CA VAL A 12 33.83 0.39 6.93
C VAL A 12 32.84 -0.62 6.32
N GLU A 13 31.56 -0.62 6.67
CA GLU A 13 30.56 0.27 6.09
C GLU A 13 29.39 0.51 7.06
N GLY A 14 29.04 1.79 7.26
CA GLY A 14 27.65 2.23 7.48
C GLY A 14 26.93 1.93 8.81
N LEU A 15 27.13 2.81 9.80
CA LEU A 15 26.08 3.52 10.60
C LEU A 15 24.65 2.90 10.56
N THR A 16 24.00 2.41 11.62
CA THR A 16 23.95 2.82 13.04
C THR A 16 23.42 1.65 13.91
N PRO A 17 23.87 1.48 15.16
CA PRO A 17 23.24 0.59 16.13
C PRO A 17 22.29 1.41 17.01
N TYR A 18 20.97 1.20 16.93
CA TYR A 18 20.07 1.80 17.92
C TYR A 18 18.82 0.94 18.20
N ASN A 19 18.89 0.23 19.32
CA ASN A 19 17.83 -0.01 20.31
C ASN A 19 16.56 -0.77 19.83
N THR A 20 16.29 -1.96 20.35
CA THR A 20 15.52 -2.23 21.58
C THR A 20 14.03 -2.48 21.29
N HIS A 21 13.61 -3.65 21.76
CA HIS A 21 12.25 -4.14 21.94
C HIS A 21 11.55 -4.67 20.69
N ALA A 22 11.46 -6.00 20.67
CA ALA A 22 10.42 -6.74 19.98
C ALA A 22 9.05 -6.12 20.27
N ASN A 23 8.54 -5.35 19.31
CA ASN A 23 7.10 -5.28 19.08
C ASN A 23 6.82 -6.26 17.94
N GLU A 24 6.63 -7.51 18.36
CA GLU A 24 5.58 -8.41 17.90
C GLU A 24 5.04 -8.08 16.51
N LEU A 25 5.43 -8.92 15.56
CA LEU A 25 4.67 -9.30 14.39
C LEU A 25 4.40 -8.17 13.39
N ALA A 26 5.22 -8.20 12.34
CA ALA A 26 4.80 -7.88 11.00
C ALA A 26 3.41 -8.47 10.71
N SER A 27 2.36 -7.69 10.94
CA SER A 27 1.14 -7.78 10.14
C SER A 27 1.38 -7.02 8.83
N ALA A 28 2.49 -7.35 8.16
CA ALA A 28 2.43 -7.50 6.73
C ALA A 28 1.66 -8.81 6.53
N SER A 29 0.35 -8.78 6.78
CA SER A 29 -0.56 -9.61 6.00
C SER A 29 -0.28 -9.18 4.58
N LEU A 30 0.63 -9.93 3.97
CA LEU A 30 0.85 -10.07 2.56
C LEU A 30 -0.55 -10.31 2.01
N THR A 31 -1.24 -9.22 1.68
CA THR A 31 -2.57 -9.22 1.09
C THR A 31 -2.44 -10.18 -0.06
N GLU A 32 -3.11 -11.29 0.17
CA GLU A 32 -3.11 -12.49 -0.61
C GLU A 32 -3.13 -12.11 -2.08
N MET A 33 -2.13 -12.63 -2.77
CA MET A 33 -1.87 -12.49 -4.20
C MET A 33 -3.19 -12.37 -4.97
N GLY A 34 -3.41 -11.18 -5.53
CA GLY A 34 -4.73 -10.61 -5.78
C GLY A 34 -5.69 -11.44 -6.64
N LEU A 35 -6.81 -11.83 -6.04
CA LEU A 35 -8.00 -12.29 -6.77
C LEU A 35 -9.33 -11.94 -6.07
N LYS A 36 -9.31 -11.12 -5.01
CA LYS A 36 -10.54 -10.58 -4.42
C LYS A 36 -10.34 -9.08 -4.27
N ALA A 37 -11.26 -8.30 -4.85
CA ALA A 37 -11.29 -6.85 -4.62
C ALA A 37 -11.11 -6.60 -3.12
N SER A 38 -10.09 -5.84 -2.75
CA SER A 38 -9.80 -5.53 -1.36
C SER A 38 -10.49 -4.22 -0.97
N GLU A 39 -10.68 -3.96 0.32
CA GLU A 39 -11.17 -2.66 0.81
C GLU A 39 -10.32 -1.48 0.28
N SER A 40 -9.03 -1.73 -0.01
CA SER A 40 -8.14 -0.78 -0.65
C SER A 40 -8.52 -0.46 -2.11
N ASP A 41 -8.93 -1.46 -2.90
CA ASP A 41 -9.38 -1.27 -4.28
C ASP A 41 -10.70 -0.51 -4.31
N TYR A 42 -11.63 -0.88 -3.43
CA TYR A 42 -12.89 -0.15 -3.23
C TYR A 42 -12.63 1.33 -2.87
N THR A 43 -11.78 1.58 -1.88
CA THR A 43 -11.43 2.96 -1.48
C THR A 43 -10.76 3.74 -2.62
N THR A 44 -9.95 3.07 -3.44
CA THR A 44 -9.28 3.69 -4.59
C THR A 44 -10.27 3.99 -5.71
N ALA A 45 -11.22 3.07 -5.97
CA ALA A 45 -12.30 3.27 -6.92
C ALA A 45 -13.17 4.46 -6.52
N LEU A 46 -13.56 4.57 -5.24
CA LEU A 46 -14.31 5.72 -4.73
C LEU A 46 -13.58 7.05 -4.94
N LYS A 47 -12.29 7.13 -4.62
CA LYS A 47 -11.49 8.35 -4.85
C LYS A 47 -11.39 8.72 -6.33
N ARG A 48 -11.34 7.72 -7.21
CA ARG A 48 -11.33 7.93 -8.66
C ARG A 48 -12.68 8.41 -9.16
N ILE A 49 -13.77 7.83 -8.68
CA ILE A 49 -15.14 8.28 -8.94
C ILE A 49 -15.30 9.74 -8.51
N GLU A 50 -14.85 10.12 -7.32
CA GLU A 50 -14.87 11.52 -6.85
C GLU A 50 -14.08 12.48 -7.76
N ALA A 51 -12.94 12.04 -8.28
CA ALA A 51 -12.13 12.85 -9.19
C ALA A 51 -12.75 12.96 -10.60
N LEU A 52 -13.48 11.93 -11.03
CA LEU A 52 -14.10 11.82 -12.36
C LEU A 52 -15.59 12.20 -12.34
N LEU A 53 -16.16 12.58 -11.20
CA LEU A 53 -17.58 12.91 -11.02
C LEU A 53 -18.02 14.13 -11.85
N ASP A 54 -17.09 15.02 -12.19
CA ASP A 54 -17.29 16.19 -13.06
C ASP A 54 -16.96 15.88 -14.55
N ALA A 55 -16.57 14.64 -14.87
CA ALA A 55 -16.22 14.24 -16.23
C ALA A 55 -17.45 14.25 -17.16
N GLU A 56 -17.23 14.70 -18.39
CA GLU A 56 -18.30 14.78 -19.39
C GLU A 56 -18.65 13.40 -19.95
N LEU A 57 -19.93 13.15 -20.18
CA LEU A 57 -20.40 11.87 -20.77
C LEU A 57 -19.84 11.69 -22.19
N ASN A 58 -19.48 10.47 -22.57
CA ASN A 58 -18.80 10.12 -23.83
C ASN A 58 -17.33 10.56 -23.94
N THR A 59 -16.68 10.86 -22.81
CA THR A 59 -15.23 11.01 -22.70
C THR A 59 -14.60 9.72 -22.15
N PRO A 60 -13.31 9.45 -22.39
CA PRO A 60 -12.66 8.29 -21.78
C PRO A 60 -12.72 8.31 -20.25
N GLU A 61 -12.75 9.50 -19.64
CA GLU A 61 -12.97 9.71 -18.21
C GLU A 61 -14.37 9.27 -17.76
N GLY A 62 -15.41 9.59 -18.53
CA GLY A 62 -16.78 9.14 -18.27
C GLY A 62 -16.94 7.61 -18.42
N ASP A 63 -16.27 7.02 -19.41
CA ASP A 63 -16.26 5.56 -19.63
C ASP A 63 -15.51 4.82 -18.51
N GLU A 64 -14.47 5.45 -17.92
CA GLU A 64 -13.81 4.97 -16.70
C GLU A 64 -14.71 5.09 -15.47
N LEU A 65 -15.40 6.23 -15.32
CA LEU A 65 -16.34 6.48 -14.23
C LEU A 65 -17.44 5.41 -14.19
N GLU A 66 -18.08 5.10 -15.33
CA GLU A 66 -19.12 4.05 -15.40
C GLU A 66 -18.59 2.68 -14.94
N LYS A 67 -17.39 2.29 -15.36
CA LYS A 67 -16.78 1.02 -14.94
C LYS A 67 -16.47 0.98 -13.44
N LEU A 68 -15.97 2.08 -12.89
CA LEU A 68 -15.66 2.17 -11.47
C LEU A 68 -16.93 2.09 -10.61
N ILE A 69 -18.02 2.72 -11.06
CA ILE A 69 -19.33 2.62 -10.39
C ILE A 69 -19.81 1.18 -10.39
N SER A 70 -19.81 0.49 -11.54
CA SER A 70 -20.21 -0.92 -11.59
C SER A 70 -19.33 -1.83 -10.73
N PHE A 71 -18.03 -1.58 -10.65
CA PHE A 71 -17.13 -2.32 -9.76
C PHE A 71 -17.48 -2.13 -8.28
N VAL A 72 -17.80 -0.90 -7.87
CA VAL A 72 -18.21 -0.57 -6.50
C VAL A 72 -19.52 -1.28 -6.15
N GLU A 73 -20.50 -1.27 -7.05
CA GLU A 73 -21.78 -1.97 -6.84
C GLU A 73 -21.60 -3.49 -6.68
N GLU A 74 -20.81 -4.13 -7.55
CA GLU A 74 -20.51 -5.56 -7.46
C GLU A 74 -19.77 -5.90 -6.16
N TYR A 75 -18.80 -5.06 -5.77
CA TYR A 75 -18.08 -5.21 -4.51
C TYR A 75 -19.01 -5.15 -3.30
N GLU A 76 -19.93 -4.19 -3.27
CA GLU A 76 -20.90 -4.02 -2.18
C GLU A 76 -21.91 -5.17 -2.12
N ASP A 77 -22.38 -5.67 -3.27
CA ASP A 77 -23.28 -6.82 -3.32
C ASP A 77 -22.61 -8.09 -2.75
N GLU A 78 -21.32 -8.31 -3.08
CA GLU A 78 -20.55 -9.44 -2.56
C GLU A 78 -20.19 -9.30 -1.06
N HIS A 79 -19.92 -8.07 -0.58
CA HIS A 79 -19.42 -7.83 0.78
C HIS A 79 -20.51 -7.47 1.80
N HIS A 80 -21.65 -6.95 1.36
CA HIS A 80 -22.79 -6.56 2.21
C HIS A 80 -24.11 -7.23 1.77
N PRO A 81 -24.19 -8.57 1.75
CA PRO A 81 -25.45 -9.24 1.48
C PRO A 81 -26.46 -8.98 2.62
N ILE A 82 -27.67 -8.55 2.24
CA ILE A 82 -28.81 -8.25 3.12
C ILE A 82 -29.52 -9.49 3.70
#